data_AF-A0A413DSJ1-F1
#
_entry.id   AF-A0A413DSJ1-F1
#
_cell.length_a   1.000
_cell.length_b   1.000
_cell.length_c   1.000
_cell.angle_alpha   90.00
_cell.angle_beta   90.00
_cell.angle_gamma   90.00
#
_symmetry.space_group_name_H-M   'P 1'
#
loop_
_entity.id
_entity.type
_entity.pdbx_description
1 polymer ?
#
loop_
_entity_poly.entity_id
_entity_poly.type
_entity_poly.pdbx_seq_one_letter_code
_entity_poly.pdbx_strand_id
1 'polypeptide(L)'
;MPVRRSDPIDLSKLDTSDCTTLEGMFRGCSSVTELFDLDRLDTSNVENTSYMFLNCLTLKAVSILGWEASGITDVDQMLSGCSTYILATEEQREFLNKITGSTQHGIWTRNLS
;
A
#
# COMPACT_ATOMS: atom_id res chain seq x y z
N MET A 1 26.38 15.60 11.75
CA MET A 1 25.59 14.53 12.42
C MET A 1 25.07 13.61 11.32
N PRO A 2 25.21 12.28 11.40
CA PRO A 2 24.59 11.43 10.41
C PRO A 2 23.08 11.56 10.56
N VAL A 3 22.40 11.87 9.47
CA VAL A 3 20.93 11.84 9.41
C VAL A 3 20.56 10.39 9.69
N ARG A 4 19.98 10.08 10.85
CA ARG A 4 19.46 8.73 11.11
C ARG A 4 18.37 8.49 10.06
N ARG A 5 18.67 7.67 9.06
CA ARG A 5 17.65 7.12 8.18
C ARG A 5 16.68 6.38 9.10
N SER A 6 15.39 6.71 9.05
CA SER A 6 14.36 5.89 9.69
C SER A 6 14.49 4.49 9.09
N ASP A 7 14.75 3.48 9.91
CA ASP A 7 14.80 2.11 9.42
C ASP A 7 13.43 1.74 8.84
N PRO A 8 13.39 0.98 7.72
CA PRO A 8 12.13 0.54 7.16
C PRO A 8 11.34 -0.29 8.17
N ILE A 9 10.01 -0.20 8.13
CA ILE A 9 9.18 -1.12 8.90
C ILE A 9 9.24 -2.47 8.19
N ASP A 10 9.72 -3.49 8.90
CA ASP A 10 9.82 -4.86 8.41
C ASP A 10 8.51 -5.62 8.69
N LEU A 11 7.85 -6.08 7.62
CA LEU A 11 6.59 -6.83 7.66
C LEU A 11 6.78 -8.34 7.41
N SER A 12 8.01 -8.82 7.27
CA SER A 12 8.32 -10.20 6.87
C SER A 12 7.82 -11.30 7.81
N LYS A 13 7.47 -10.93 9.05
CA LYS A 13 6.94 -11.82 10.09
C LYS A 13 5.45 -11.64 10.34
N LEU A 14 4.80 -10.74 9.60
CA LEU A 14 3.39 -10.51 9.75
C LEU A 14 2.62 -11.58 8.97
N ASP A 15 1.78 -12.33 9.68
CA ASP A 15 0.84 -13.27 9.09
C ASP A 15 -0.53 -12.59 8.97
N THR A 16 -1.01 -12.42 7.73
CA THR A 16 -2.32 -11.84 7.42
C THR A 16 -3.27 -12.83 6.77
N SER A 17 -2.94 -14.13 6.77
CA SER A 17 -3.70 -15.16 6.05
C SER A 17 -5.16 -15.28 6.50
N ASP A 18 -5.44 -15.03 7.79
CA ASP A 18 -6.79 -15.05 8.36
C ASP A 18 -7.45 -13.66 8.45
N CYS A 19 -6.79 -12.60 7.96
CA CYS A 19 -7.32 -11.24 8.08
C CYS A 19 -8.37 -10.95 7.01
N THR A 20 -9.52 -10.43 7.44
CA THR A 20 -10.54 -9.87 6.53
C THR A 20 -10.44 -8.36 6.35
N THR A 21 -9.69 -7.68 7.23
CA THR A 21 -9.47 -6.23 7.20
C THR A 21 -8.03 -5.89 7.52
N LEU A 22 -7.47 -4.94 6.75
CA LEU A 22 -6.21 -4.24 6.99
C LEU A 22 -6.43 -2.73 7.15
N GLU A 23 -7.65 -2.35 7.57
CA GLU A 23 -8.06 -0.96 7.74
C GLU A 23 -7.08 -0.19 8.64
N GLY A 24 -6.62 0.97 8.15
CA GLY A 24 -5.85 1.92 8.95
C GLY A 24 -4.50 1.43 9.47
N MET A 25 -3.96 0.31 8.97
CA MET A 25 -2.75 -0.34 9.51
C MET A 25 -1.53 0.60 9.66
N PHE A 26 -1.36 1.55 8.75
CA PHE A 26 -0.30 2.58 8.78
C PHE A 26 -0.87 4.00 8.82
N ARG A 27 -2.12 4.18 9.26
CA ARG A 27 -2.77 5.49 9.31
C ARG A 27 -1.96 6.46 10.16
N GLY A 28 -1.58 7.59 9.57
CA GLY A 28 -0.86 8.67 10.24
C GLY A 28 0.62 8.39 10.46
N CYS A 29 1.20 7.37 9.84
CA CYS A 29 2.64 7.08 9.87
C CYS A 29 3.45 8.13 9.06
N SER A 30 3.43 9.37 9.51
CA SER A 30 4.00 10.54 8.84
C SER A 30 5.53 10.64 8.87
N SER A 31 6.21 9.71 9.57
CA SER A 31 7.68 9.64 9.66
C SER A 31 8.25 8.37 9.00
N VAL A 32 7.39 7.47 8.53
CA VAL A 32 7.80 6.22 7.87
C VAL A 32 8.11 6.53 6.42
N THR A 33 9.30 6.15 5.97
CA THR A 33 9.73 6.39 4.58
C THR A 33 9.60 5.17 3.69
N GLU A 34 9.73 3.97 4.26
CA GLU A 34 9.85 2.70 3.55
C GLU A 34 9.19 1.57 4.35
N LEU A 35 8.50 0.66 3.65
CA LEU A 35 7.91 -0.57 4.17
C LEU A 35 8.59 -1.75 3.47
N PHE A 36 9.17 -2.66 4.22
CA PHE A 36 9.84 -3.85 3.72
C PHE A 36 8.89 -5.06 3.79
N ASP A 37 8.86 -5.87 2.73
CA ASP A 37 8.04 -7.09 2.60
C ASP A 37 6.51 -6.88 2.57
N LEU A 38 6.06 -5.67 2.21
CA LEU A 38 4.62 -5.35 2.09
C LEU A 38 3.89 -6.17 1.02
N ASP A 39 4.57 -6.55 -0.04
CA ASP A 39 4.02 -7.33 -1.14
C ASP A 39 3.79 -8.79 -0.78
N ARG A 40 4.33 -9.28 0.35
CA ARG A 40 4.11 -10.65 0.85
C ARG A 40 2.90 -10.80 1.77
N LEU A 41 2.22 -9.70 2.10
CA LEU A 41 0.97 -9.80 2.85
C LEU A 41 -0.02 -10.66 2.07
N ASP A 42 -0.57 -11.67 2.73
CA ASP A 42 -1.67 -12.45 2.19
C ASP A 42 -2.93 -11.59 2.28
N THR A 43 -3.42 -11.15 1.11
CA THR A 43 -4.66 -10.37 1.00
C THR A 43 -5.81 -11.20 0.40
N SER A 44 -5.66 -12.52 0.30
CA SER A 44 -6.65 -13.38 -0.36
C SER A 44 -8.02 -13.39 0.31
N ASN A 45 -8.07 -13.14 1.63
CA ASN A 45 -9.29 -13.04 2.42
C ASN A 45 -9.66 -11.58 2.80
N VAL A 46 -8.86 -10.60 2.38
CA VAL A 46 -9.03 -9.20 2.80
C VAL A 46 -10.08 -8.52 1.92
N GLU A 47 -11.07 -7.89 2.56
CA GLU A 47 -12.13 -7.14 1.90
C GLU A 47 -11.97 -5.62 2.08
N ASN A 48 -11.32 -5.19 3.17
CA ASN A 48 -11.22 -3.78 3.55
C ASN A 48 -9.76 -3.34 3.80
N THR A 49 -9.30 -2.36 3.01
CA THR A 49 -8.01 -1.67 3.17
C THR A 49 -8.19 -0.15 3.30
N SER A 50 -9.37 0.28 3.75
CA SER A 50 -9.69 1.70 3.93
C SER A 50 -8.70 2.35 4.90
N TYR A 51 -8.33 3.60 4.61
CA TYR A 51 -7.39 4.39 5.41
C TYR A 51 -6.01 3.79 5.66
N MET A 52 -5.64 2.66 5.02
CA MET A 52 -4.44 1.88 5.38
C MET A 52 -3.17 2.72 5.41
N PHE A 53 -3.02 3.69 4.50
CA PHE A 53 -1.88 4.61 4.45
C PHE A 53 -2.28 6.07 4.66
N LEU A 54 -3.51 6.37 5.10
CA LEU A 54 -4.01 7.74 5.24
C LEU A 54 -3.00 8.63 6.00
N ASN A 55 -2.63 9.78 5.43
CA ASN A 55 -1.65 10.73 5.99
C ASN A 55 -0.22 10.18 6.21
N CYS A 56 0.22 9.19 5.43
CA CYS A 56 1.63 8.78 5.35
C CYS A 56 2.46 9.75 4.50
N LEU A 57 2.72 10.95 5.03
CA LEU A 57 3.31 12.07 4.28
C LEU A 57 4.73 11.81 3.74
N THR A 58 5.50 10.94 4.40
CA THR A 58 6.91 10.67 4.05
C THR A 58 7.11 9.34 3.32
N LEU A 59 6.06 8.53 3.19
CA LEU A 59 6.15 7.21 2.56
C LEU A 59 6.47 7.39 1.09
N LYS A 60 7.58 6.79 0.66
CA LYS A 60 8.09 6.99 -0.69
C LYS A 60 7.43 6.05 -1.69
N ALA A 61 7.31 4.77 -1.35
CA ALA A 61 6.74 3.78 -2.26
C ALA A 61 6.00 2.69 -1.49
N VAL A 62 4.98 2.14 -2.13
CA VAL A 62 4.27 0.93 -1.73
C VAL A 62 4.30 -0.05 -2.90
N SER A 63 4.67 -1.30 -2.63
CA SER A 63 4.57 -2.40 -3.59
C SER A 63 3.37 -3.25 -3.21
N ILE A 64 2.46 -3.46 -4.16
CA ILE A 64 1.30 -4.35 -4.00
C ILE A 64 1.40 -5.57 -4.92
N LEU A 65 2.56 -5.85 -5.51
CA LEU A 65 2.72 -6.86 -6.57
C LEU A 65 2.23 -8.28 -6.18
N GLY A 66 2.31 -8.66 -4.90
CA GLY A 66 1.81 -9.96 -4.41
C GLY A 66 0.40 -9.94 -3.84
N TRP A 67 -0.31 -8.80 -3.90
CA TRP A 67 -1.67 -8.70 -3.37
C TRP A 67 -2.70 -9.28 -4.33
N GLU A 68 -3.55 -10.15 -3.78
CA GLU A 68 -4.81 -10.59 -4.37
C GLU A 68 -5.88 -9.50 -4.20
N ALA A 69 -5.81 -8.46 -5.03
CA ALA A 69 -6.61 -7.26 -4.88
C ALA A 69 -8.07 -7.37 -5.40
N SER A 70 -8.43 -8.50 -6.01
CA SER A 70 -9.74 -8.72 -6.63
C SER A 70 -10.87 -8.79 -5.59
N GLY A 71 -10.58 -9.34 -4.40
CA GLY A 71 -11.51 -9.41 -3.27
C GLY A 71 -11.67 -8.10 -2.50
N ILE A 72 -10.76 -7.13 -2.68
CA ILE A 72 -10.76 -5.89 -1.93
C ILE A 72 -11.79 -4.92 -2.52
N THR A 73 -12.81 -4.61 -1.73
CA THR A 73 -13.95 -3.77 -2.12
C THR A 73 -13.87 -2.39 -1.47
N ASP A 74 -13.49 -2.32 -0.20
CA ASP A 74 -13.44 -1.09 0.57
C ASP A 74 -12.01 -0.51 0.60
N VAL A 75 -11.81 0.54 -0.19
CA VAL A 75 -10.52 1.23 -0.35
C VAL A 75 -10.57 2.71 0.03
N ASP A 76 -11.58 3.10 0.81
CA ASP A 76 -11.88 4.51 1.08
C ASP A 76 -10.67 5.23 1.66
N GLN A 77 -10.31 6.36 1.05
CA GLN A 77 -9.19 7.22 1.42
C GLN A 77 -7.86 6.48 1.72
N MET A 78 -7.63 5.29 1.14
CA MET A 78 -6.49 4.43 1.46
C MET A 78 -5.15 5.18 1.35
N LEU A 79 -5.01 6.06 0.35
CA LEU A 79 -3.83 6.89 0.09
C LEU A 79 -4.09 8.39 0.23
N SER A 80 -5.20 8.80 0.86
CA SER A 80 -5.48 10.23 1.05
C SER A 80 -4.37 10.88 1.89
N GLY A 81 -3.97 12.10 1.49
CA GLY A 81 -2.85 12.79 2.12
C GLY A 81 -1.48 12.12 1.93
N CYS A 82 -1.32 11.18 0.99
CA CYS A 82 -0.02 10.57 0.67
C CYS A 82 0.61 11.22 -0.58
N SER A 83 1.93 11.11 -0.70
CA SER A 83 2.69 11.48 -1.92
C SER A 83 3.58 10.32 -2.40
N THR A 84 3.10 9.08 -2.24
CA THR A 84 3.85 7.83 -2.44
C THR A 84 3.68 7.22 -3.83
N TYR A 85 4.72 6.54 -4.33
CA TYR A 85 4.65 5.71 -5.53
C TYR A 85 3.99 4.37 -5.28
N ILE A 86 3.23 3.86 -6.26
CA ILE A 86 2.64 2.52 -6.21
C ILE A 86 3.28 1.66 -7.31
N LEU A 87 3.81 0.51 -6.90
CA LEU A 87 4.29 -0.54 -7.80
C LEU A 87 3.21 -1.63 -7.88
N ALA A 88 2.75 -1.90 -9.10
CA ALA A 88 1.65 -2.82 -9.36
C ALA A 88 1.71 -3.41 -10.77
N THR A 89 0.90 -4.44 -11.02
CA THR A 89 0.73 -5.10 -12.31
C THR A 89 -0.49 -4.55 -13.07
N GLU A 90 -0.62 -4.88 -14.36
CA GLU A 90 -1.81 -4.54 -15.15
C GLU A 90 -3.09 -5.21 -14.63
N GLU A 91 -2.98 -6.38 -14.00
CA GLU A 91 -4.10 -7.11 -13.39
C GLU A 91 -4.68 -6.34 -12.19
N GLN A 92 -3.85 -5.54 -11.50
CA GLN A 92 -4.24 -4.73 -10.34
C GLN A 92 -4.79 -3.35 -10.73
N ARG A 93 -4.87 -3.04 -12.03
CA ARG A 93 -5.31 -1.73 -12.52
C ARG A 93 -6.69 -1.34 -12.04
N GLU A 94 -7.64 -2.28 -11.98
CA GLU A 94 -9.00 -1.98 -11.51
C GLU A 94 -9.00 -1.55 -10.05
N PHE A 95 -8.27 -2.27 -9.19
CA PHE A 95 -8.08 -1.91 -7.79
C PHE A 95 -7.48 -0.51 -7.65
N LEU A 96 -6.46 -0.19 -8.44
CA LEU A 96 -5.78 1.11 -8.39
C LEU A 96 -6.64 2.27 -8.88
N ASN A 97 -7.55 2.01 -9.83
CA ASN A 97 -8.54 3.01 -10.25
C ASN A 97 -9.51 3.34 -9.10
N LYS A 98 -9.88 2.36 -8.26
CA LYS A 98 -10.73 2.60 -7.08
C LYS A 98 -10.05 3.53 -6.08
N ILE A 99 -8.74 3.40 -5.89
CA ILE A 99 -7.98 4.21 -4.90
C ILE A 99 -7.67 5.61 -5.43
N THR A 100 -7.24 5.70 -6.69
CA THR A 100 -6.69 6.95 -7.24
C THR A 100 -7.74 7.82 -7.94
N GLY A 101 -8.89 7.25 -8.30
CA GLY A 101 -9.94 7.93 -9.07
C GLY A 101 -9.48 8.40 -10.47
N SER A 102 -8.30 7.98 -10.94
CA SER A 102 -7.66 8.49 -12.14
C SER A 102 -7.69 7.45 -13.27
N THR A 103 -7.86 7.92 -14.51
CA THR A 103 -7.64 7.10 -15.72
C THR A 103 -6.21 7.19 -16.28
N GLN A 104 -5.34 8.07 -15.72
CA GLN A 104 -3.85 8.21 -15.74
C GLN A 104 -3.55 9.67 -15.30
N HIS A 105 -2.54 10.10 -14.53
CA HIS A 105 -1.37 9.55 -13.86
C HIS A 105 -1.16 10.40 -12.59
N GLY A 106 -0.67 9.80 -11.52
CA GLY A 106 -0.12 10.52 -10.38
C GLY A 106 1.14 9.84 -9.93
N ILE A 107 1.04 8.56 -9.55
CA ILE A 107 2.21 7.80 -9.11
C ILE A 107 2.03 6.30 -9.42
N TRP A 108 2.53 5.89 -10.59
CA TRP A 108 2.54 4.50 -11.04
C TRP A 108 3.93 4.17 -11.59
N THR A 109 4.51 3.07 -11.14
CA THR A 109 5.68 2.47 -11.80
C THR A 109 5.34 1.05 -12.21
N ARG A 110 5.12 0.88 -13.52
CA ARG A 110 4.92 -0.42 -14.18
C ARG A 110 6.21 -1.22 -14.06
N ASN A 111 6.17 -2.38 -13.40
CA ASN A 111 7.30 -3.31 -13.44
C ASN A 111 7.24 -4.03 -14.80
N LEU A 112 8.14 -3.68 -15.72
CA LEU A 112 8.32 -4.39 -16.97
C LEU A 112 9.21 -5.61 -16.69
N SER A 113 8.66 -6.82 -16.84
CA SER A 113 9.47 -7.99 -17.20
C SER A 113 9.85 -7.93 -18.68
#